data_AF-A0A2V7XJC4-F1
#
_entry.id   AF-A0A2V7XJC4-F1
#
_cell.length_a   1.000
_cell.length_b   1.000
_cell.length_c   1.000
_cell.angle_alpha   90.00
_cell.angle_beta   90.00
_cell.angle_gamma   90.00
#
_symmetry.space_group_name_H-M   'P 1'
#
loop_
_entity.id
_entity.type
_entity.pdbx_description
1 polymer ?
#
loop_
_entity_poly.entity_id
_entity_poly.type
_entity_poly.pdbx_seq_one_letter_code
_entity_poly.pdbx_strand_id
1 'polypeptide(L)' 'MRIILYSGKGGVGKTSLSAATAVRSAQLGRRTLVVSTDAA' A
#
# COMPACT_ATOMS: atom_id res chain seq x y z
N MET A 1 -5.63 2.45 15.15
CA MET A 1 -4.63 2.13 14.11
C MET A 1 -5.33 1.32 13.01
N ARG A 2 -5.12 1.63 11.72
CA ARG A 2 -5.78 0.93 10.59
C ARG A 2 -4.73 0.35 9.66
N ILE A 3 -4.89 -0.90 9.26
CA ILE A 3 -3.95 -1.65 8.40
C ILE A 3 -4.70 -2.07 7.14
N ILE A 4 -4.07 -1.89 5.97
CA ILE A 4 -4.56 -2.36 4.67
C ILE A 4 -3.50 -3.29 4.10
N LEU A 5 -3.86 -4.54 3.84
CA LEU A 5 -2.96 -5.55 3.30
C LEU A 5 -3.29 -5.85 1.83
N TYR A 6 -2.28 -5.75 0.97
CA TYR A 6 -2.35 -6.13 -0.43
C TYR A 6 -1.65 -7.47 -0.63
N SER A 7 -2.44 -8.53 -0.89
CA SER A 7 -1.95 -9.89 -1.15
C SER A 7 -2.46 -10.41 -2.50
N GLY A 8 -1.72 -11.36 -3.09
CA GLY A 8 -2.00 -11.89 -4.43
C GLY A 8 -0.74 -12.38 -5.15
N LYS A 9 -0.93 -13.07 -6.28
CA LYS A 9 0.14 -13.64 -7.11
C LYS A 9 1.16 -12.60 -7.59
N GLY A 10 2.33 -13.04 -8.06
CA GLY A 10 3.35 -12.15 -8.64
C GLY A 10 2.80 -11.35 -9.83
N GLY A 11 3.23 -10.10 -9.99
CA GLY A 11 2.86 -9.27 -11.15
C GLY A 11 1.44 -8.67 -11.17
N VAL A 12 0.58 -8.98 -10.20
CA VAL A 12 -0.83 -8.48 -10.20
C VAL A 12 -1.00 -7.01 -9.78
N GLY A 13 0.08 -6.23 -9.65
CA GLY A 13 0.00 -4.79 -9.35
C GLY A 13 -0.16 -4.40 -7.87
N LYS A 14 0.14 -5.30 -6.92
CA LYS A 14 0.03 -5.04 -5.47
C LYS A 14 0.81 -3.81 -5.02
N THR A 15 2.05 -3.66 -5.49
CA THR A 15 2.93 -2.53 -5.16
C THR A 15 2.33 -1.23 -5.64
N SER A 16 1.83 -1.20 -6.88
CA SER A 16 1.18 -0.03 -7.47
C SER A 16 -0.09 0.36 -6.71
N LEU A 17 -0.94 -0.61 -6.36
CA LEU A 17 -2.17 -0.36 -5.58
C LEU A 17 -1.86 0.11 -4.15
N SER A 18 -0.86 -0.47 -3.51
CA SER A 18 -0.39 -0.05 -2.18
C SER A 18 0.07 1.41 -2.18
N ALA A 19 0.89 1.79 -3.17
CA ALA A 19 1.36 3.16 -3.35
C ALA A 19 0.20 4.14 -3.63
N ALA A 20 -0.70 3.80 -4.55
CA ALA A 20 -1.86 4.63 -4.88
C ALA A 20 -2.76 4.88 -3.65
N THR A 21 -2.98 3.85 -2.84
CA THR A 21 -3.76 3.94 -1.61
C THR A 21 -3.07 4.80 -0.56
N ALA A 22 -1.75 4.69 -0.44
CA ALA A 22 -0.97 5.49 0.49
C ALA A 22 -1.03 6.98 0.12
N VAL A 23 -0.84 7.31 -1.16
CA VAL A 23 -0.95 8.69 -1.68
C VAL A 23 -2.35 9.25 -1.39
N ARG A 24 -3.41 8.51 -1.73
CA ARG A 24 -4.78 8.95 -1.46
C ARG A 24 -5.03 9.15 0.03
N SER A 25 -4.52 8.27 0.88
CA SER A 25 -4.68 8.37 2.34
C SER A 25 -3.96 9.60 2.91
N ALA A 26 -2.75 9.88 2.43
CA ALA A 26 -1.98 11.06 2.81
C ALA A 26 -2.69 12.36 2.37
N GLN A 27 -3.22 12.40 1.14
CA GLN A 27 -4.01 13.54 0.64
C GLN A 27 -5.28 13.81 1.46
N LEU A 28 -5.85 12.78 2.08
CA LEU A 28 -6.98 12.91 3.00
C LEU A 28 -6.55 13.34 4.43
N GLY A 29 -5.31 13.77 4.63
CA GLY A 29 -4.78 14.23 5.91
C GLY A 29 -4.44 13.11 6.90
N ARG A 30 -4.41 11.84 6.46
CA ARG A 30 -4.10 10.71 7.35
C ARG A 30 -2.58 10.53 7.44
N ARG A 31 -2.04 10.42 8.66
CA ARG A 31 -0.68 9.89 8.85
C ARG A 31 -0.63 8.49 8.26
N THR A 32 0.12 8.36 7.17
CA THR A 32 0.14 7.17 6.32
C THR A 32 1.58 6.68 6.21
N LEU A 33 1.76 5.37 6.41
CA LEU A 33 3.01 4.66 6.16
C LEU A 33 2.70 3.55 5.15
N VAL A 34 3.51 3.46 4.09
CA VAL A 34 3.46 2.34 3.16
C VAL A 34 4.65 1.44 3.46
N VAL A 35 4.42 0.13 3.55
CA VAL A 35 5.45 -0.87 3.81
C VAL A 35 5.29 -1.97 2.78
N SER A 36 6.40 -2.37 2.17
CA SER A 36 6.48 -3.58 1.36
C SER A 36 7.17 -4.68 2.17
N THR A 37 6.67 -5.90 2.07
CA THR A 37 7.21 -7.09 2.77
C THR A 37 7.82 -8.10 1.80
N ASP A 38 7.98 -7.71 0.53
CA ASP A 38 8.68 -8.53 -0.44
C ASP A 38 10.18 -8.56 -0.12
N ALA A 39 10.73 -9.78 -0.07
CA ALA A 39 12.14 -10.00 -0.36
C ALA A 39 12.24 -10.08 -1.88
N ALA A 40 12.36 -8.93 -2.54
CA ALA A 40 12.69 -8.90 -3.96
C ALA A 40 14.10 -9.46 -4.20
#